data_AF-A0A452SU59-F1
#
_entry.id   AF-A0A452SU59-F1
#
_cell.length_a   1.000
_cell.length_b   1.000
_cell.length_c   1.000
_cell.angle_alpha   90.00
_cell.angle_beta   90.00
_cell.angle_gamma   90.00
#
_symmetry.space_group_name_H-M   'P 1'
#
loop_
_entity.id
_entity.type
_entity.pdbx_description
1 polymer ?
#
loop_
_entity_poly.entity_id
_entity_poly.type
_entity_poly.pdbx_seq_one_letter_code
_entity_poly.pdbx_strand_id
1 'polypeptide(L)'
;MYVSICIWNMHPSLFLAALCLGMASAAPRLDQSLDAHWSHWKAAHGKLYDKDEEGQRRTVWEKNLKMIDQHNEEYSQGQHSFMMAMNAFGDLKPEEGNVFQAPLFAEIPSSVDWREKGYVTPVKDQVRQDSATPSPKVKPKEPVSLLWKLRNCIQFVMF
;
A
#
# COMPACT_ATOMS: atom_id res chain seq x y z
N MET A 1 63.41 -13.50 -32.29
CA MET A 1 63.69 -13.31 -30.85
C MET A 1 64.10 -11.86 -30.69
N TYR A 2 63.37 -10.91 -30.13
CA TYR A 2 62.24 -10.87 -29.21
C TYR A 2 61.36 -9.70 -29.65
N VAL A 3 60.16 -9.96 -30.16
CA VAL A 3 59.10 -8.94 -30.23
C VAL A 3 58.09 -9.32 -29.15
N SER A 4 58.47 -9.14 -27.87
CA SER A 4 57.59 -9.45 -26.74
C SER A 4 58.09 -8.86 -25.43
N ILE A 5 58.35 -7.54 -25.36
CA ILE A 5 58.69 -6.88 -24.07
C ILE A 5 58.05 -5.48 -23.97
N CYS A 6 56.78 -5.32 -24.32
CA CYS A 6 56.06 -4.06 -24.02
C CYS A 6 54.72 -4.26 -23.29
N ILE A 7 54.35 -5.49 -22.92
CA ILE A 7 53.06 -5.73 -22.25
C ILE A 7 53.20 -5.78 -20.71
N TRP A 8 54.42 -5.88 -20.16
CA TRP A 8 54.67 -6.08 -18.73
C TRP A 8 55.01 -4.82 -17.93
N ASN A 9 54.35 -3.68 -18.22
CA ASN A 9 54.47 -2.50 -17.35
C ASN A 9 53.12 -1.83 -17.10
N MET A 10 52.09 -2.65 -16.84
CA MET A 10 50.86 -2.15 -16.24
C MET A 10 51.10 -2.05 -14.73
N HIS A 11 51.34 -0.83 -14.24
CA HIS A 11 51.60 -0.55 -12.84
C HIS A 11 50.48 -1.13 -11.96
N PRO A 12 50.76 -1.96 -10.93
CA PRO A 12 49.72 -2.55 -10.07
C PRO A 12 48.78 -1.52 -9.42
N SER A 13 49.21 -0.25 -9.31
CA SER A 13 48.34 0.82 -8.80
C SER A 13 47.25 1.27 -9.78
N LEU A 14 47.38 0.98 -11.09
CA LEU A 14 46.31 1.23 -12.07
C LEU A 14 45.15 0.23 -11.90
N PHE A 15 45.43 -1.00 -11.47
CA PHE A 15 44.40 -1.99 -11.15
C PHE A 15 43.67 -1.67 -9.83
N LEU A 16 44.36 -1.13 -8.83
CA LEU A 16 43.75 -0.68 -7.57
C LEU A 16 42.82 0.52 -7.75
N ALA A 17 43.17 1.48 -8.63
CA ALA A 17 42.32 2.63 -8.91
C ALA A 17 40.99 2.26 -9.60
N ALA A 18 40.99 1.24 -10.45
CA ALA A 18 39.78 0.73 -11.10
C ALA A 18 38.80 0.05 -10.12
N LEU A 19 39.32 -0.57 -9.05
CA LEU A 19 38.50 -1.21 -8.01
C LEU A 19 37.79 -0.20 -7.11
N CYS A 20 38.34 1.02 -6.95
CA CYS A 20 37.79 2.04 -6.07
C CYS A 20 36.63 2.87 -6.67
N LEU A 21 36.40 2.83 -7.99
CA LEU A 21 35.34 3.61 -8.66
C LEU A 21 33.98 2.89 -8.72
N GLY A 22 33.91 1.65 -8.24
CA GLY A 22 32.72 0.79 -8.32
C GLY A 22 31.80 0.78 -7.10
N MET A 23 32.05 1.58 -6.05
CA MET A 23 31.15 1.65 -4.90
C MET A 23 29.98 2.59 -5.19
N ALA A 24 29.06 2.15 -6.06
CA ALA A 24 27.74 2.75 -6.13
C ALA A 24 27.02 2.51 -4.79
N SER A 25 26.70 3.60 -4.08
CA SER A 25 25.91 3.54 -2.84
C SER A 25 24.63 2.73 -3.04
N ALA A 26 24.37 1.77 -2.14
CA ALA A 26 23.18 0.93 -2.13
C ALA A 26 21.94 1.63 -1.53
N ALA A 27 22.03 2.94 -1.24
CA ALA A 27 20.88 3.70 -0.75
C ALA A 27 19.81 3.79 -1.85
N PRO A 28 18.51 3.57 -1.53
CA PRO A 28 17.41 3.82 -2.46
C PRO A 28 17.50 5.25 -2.99
N ARG A 29 17.55 5.39 -4.32
CA ARG A 29 17.49 6.70 -4.97
C ARG A 29 16.03 7.11 -5.03
N LEU A 30 15.66 8.14 -4.28
CA LEU A 30 14.33 8.73 -4.33
C LEU A 30 14.21 9.66 -5.54
N ASP A 31 13.04 9.68 -6.17
CA ASP A 31 12.80 10.55 -7.32
C ASP A 31 12.48 11.97 -6.87
N GLN A 32 13.44 12.88 -7.08
CA GLN A 32 13.32 14.30 -6.74
C GLN A 32 12.15 14.99 -7.46
N SER A 33 11.73 14.49 -8.63
CA SER A 33 10.59 15.07 -9.36
C SER A 33 9.27 14.90 -8.60
N LEU A 34 9.20 13.89 -7.73
CA LEU A 34 8.01 13.58 -6.95
C LEU A 34 7.99 14.31 -5.59
N ASP A 35 8.97 15.14 -5.25
CA ASP A 35 9.09 15.78 -3.91
C ASP A 35 7.90 16.71 -3.62
N ALA A 36 7.43 17.42 -4.64
CA ALA A 36 6.23 18.27 -4.53
C ALA A 36 4.98 17.43 -4.27
N HIS A 37 4.81 16.31 -4.99
CA HIS A 37 3.68 15.39 -4.79
C HIS A 37 3.72 14.75 -3.41
N TRP A 38 4.91 14.40 -2.93
CA TRP A 38 5.11 13.89 -1.57
C TRP A 38 4.61 14.86 -0.52
N SER A 39 5.06 16.12 -0.63
CA SER A 39 4.78 17.16 0.34
C SER A 39 3.29 17.49 0.35
N HIS A 40 2.68 17.55 -0.83
CA HIS A 40 1.24 17.72 -0.97
C HIS A 40 0.45 16.55 -0.37
N TRP A 41 0.83 15.31 -0.68
CA TRP A 41 0.17 14.11 -0.16
C TRP A 41 0.27 14.05 1.37
N LYS A 42 1.44 14.31 1.94
CA LYS A 42 1.62 14.38 3.41
C LYS A 42 0.73 15.43 4.04
N ALA A 43 0.66 16.63 3.43
CA ALA A 43 -0.20 17.71 3.93
C ALA A 43 -1.68 17.34 3.87
N ALA A 44 -2.13 16.76 2.75
CA ALA A 44 -3.52 16.34 2.55
C ALA A 44 -3.96 15.25 3.54
N HIS A 45 -3.03 14.41 3.99
CA HIS A 45 -3.30 13.30 4.90
C HIS A 45 -2.75 13.51 6.33
N GLY A 46 -2.31 14.73 6.66
CA GLY A 46 -1.82 15.08 8.00
C GLY A 46 -0.61 14.26 8.48
N LYS A 47 0.26 13.84 7.56
CA LYS A 47 1.41 12.97 7.86
C LYS A 47 2.60 13.80 8.37
N LEU A 48 3.17 13.37 9.48
CA LEU A 48 4.41 13.89 10.06
C LEU A 48 5.26 12.69 10.48
N TYR A 49 6.52 12.66 10.04
CA TYR A 49 7.46 11.58 10.33
C TYR A 49 8.76 12.13 10.91
N ASP A 50 9.43 11.29 11.69
CA ASP A 50 10.80 11.55 12.09
C ASP A 50 11.76 11.36 10.92
N LYS A 51 12.93 12.01 10.96
CA LYS A 51 13.92 11.99 9.87
C LYS A 51 14.35 10.58 9.48
N ASP A 52 14.40 9.66 10.46
CA ASP A 52 14.85 8.29 10.25
C ASP A 52 13.78 7.42 9.56
N GLU A 53 12.49 7.78 9.69
CA GLU A 53 11.36 7.05 9.11
C GLU A 53 10.94 7.60 7.74
N GLU A 54 11.05 8.91 7.56
CA GLU A 54 10.62 9.66 6.37
C GLU A 54 11.10 9.01 5.06
N GLY A 55 12.38 8.62 4.98
CA GLY A 55 12.95 7.99 3.78
C GLY A 55 12.34 6.61 3.46
N GLN A 56 12.02 5.82 4.49
CA GLN A 56 11.39 4.51 4.31
C GLN A 56 9.94 4.66 3.86
N ARG A 57 9.19 5.59 4.48
CA ARG A 57 7.80 5.91 4.11
C ARG A 57 7.71 6.41 2.69
N ARG A 58 8.64 7.30 2.32
CA ARG A 58 8.78 7.82 0.97
C ARG A 58 9.03 6.71 -0.05
N THR A 59 9.92 5.77 0.28
CA THR A 59 10.22 4.61 -0.59
C THR A 59 8.98 3.73 -0.81
N VAL A 60 8.19 3.49 0.23
CA VAL A 60 6.94 2.70 0.12
C VAL A 60 5.91 3.46 -0.72
N TRP A 61 5.77 4.76 -0.49
CA TRP A 61 4.84 5.60 -1.25
C TRP A 61 5.16 5.65 -2.74
N GLU A 62 6.43 5.81 -3.13
CA GLU A 62 6.82 5.81 -4.54
C GLU A 62 6.55 4.44 -5.21
N LYS A 63 6.78 3.34 -4.47
CA LYS A 63 6.46 1.99 -4.96
C LYS A 63 4.96 1.80 -5.17
N ASN A 64 4.14 2.26 -4.22
CA ASN A 64 2.68 2.16 -4.31
C ASN A 64 2.14 3.06 -5.44
N LEU A 65 2.72 4.25 -5.64
CA LEU A 65 2.36 5.11 -6.76
C LEU A 65 2.61 4.41 -8.10
N LYS A 66 3.81 3.83 -8.27
CA LYS A 66 4.14 3.08 -9.49
C LYS A 66 3.22 1.88 -9.70
N MET A 67 2.86 1.17 -8.63
CA MET A 67 1.93 0.05 -8.69
C MET A 67 0.54 0.51 -9.18
N ILE A 68 0.05 1.65 -8.67
CA ILE A 68 -1.23 2.24 -9.09
C ILE A 68 -1.19 2.63 -10.58
N ASP A 69 -0.12 3.29 -11.02
CA ASP A 69 0.03 3.72 -12.41
C ASP A 69 0.03 2.52 -13.36
N GLN A 70 0.80 1.48 -13.04
CA GLN A 70 0.86 0.24 -13.81
C GLN A 70 -0.51 -0.46 -13.88
N HIS A 71 -1.20 -0.60 -12.74
CA HIS A 71 -2.53 -1.21 -12.69
C HIS A 71 -3.54 -0.45 -13.55
N ASN A 72 -3.49 0.89 -13.51
CA ASN A 72 -4.40 1.74 -14.29
C ASN A 72 -4.09 1.71 -15.79
N GLU A 73 -2.83 1.55 -16.18
CA GLU A 73 -2.45 1.30 -17.57
C GLU A 73 -3.01 -0.05 -18.04
N GLU A 74 -2.83 -1.12 -17.26
CA GLU A 74 -3.39 -2.44 -17.54
C GLU A 74 -4.93 -2.44 -17.58
N TYR A 75 -5.59 -1.66 -16.72
CA TYR A 75 -7.02 -1.42 -16.78
C TYR A 75 -7.45 -0.79 -18.11
N SER A 76 -6.69 0.20 -18.62
CA SER A 76 -6.99 0.82 -19.93
C SER A 76 -6.89 -0.16 -21.11
N GLN A 77 -6.14 -1.24 -20.92
CA GLN A 77 -5.99 -2.36 -21.87
C GLN A 77 -7.02 -3.47 -21.64
N GLY A 78 -7.94 -3.31 -20.67
CA GLY A 78 -8.98 -4.29 -20.34
C GLY A 78 -8.49 -5.49 -19.53
N GLN A 79 -7.28 -5.42 -18.94
CA GLN A 79 -6.73 -6.51 -18.11
C GLN A 79 -7.29 -6.53 -16.69
N HIS A 80 -7.84 -5.40 -16.23
CA HIS A 80 -8.48 -5.25 -14.92
C HIS A 80 -9.89 -4.68 -15.04
N SER A 81 -10.74 -4.97 -14.05
CA SER A 81 -12.12 -4.47 -13.99
C SER A 81 -12.30 -3.21 -13.14
N PHE A 82 -11.23 -2.71 -12.52
CA PHE A 82 -11.25 -1.55 -11.64
C PHE A 82 -9.97 -0.73 -11.77
N MET A 83 -10.04 0.53 -11.33
CA MET A 83 -8.89 1.43 -11.22
C MET A 83 -8.46 1.59 -9.77
N MET A 84 -7.20 1.95 -9.57
CA MET A 84 -6.63 2.28 -8.26
C MET A 84 -6.32 3.78 -8.18
N ALA A 85 -6.26 4.29 -6.95
CA ALA A 85 -5.89 5.68 -6.69
C ALA A 85 -5.07 5.78 -5.41
N MET A 86 -4.19 6.78 -5.35
CA MET A 86 -3.40 7.06 -4.15
C MET A 86 -4.33 7.53 -3.02
N ASN A 87 -4.14 6.97 -1.82
CA ASN A 87 -4.97 7.28 -0.66
C ASN A 87 -4.10 7.47 0.62
N ALA A 88 -4.75 7.59 1.78
CA ALA A 88 -4.08 7.82 3.07
C ALA A 88 -3.13 6.68 3.51
N PHE A 89 -3.24 5.50 2.89
CA PHE A 89 -2.43 4.30 3.14
C PHE A 89 -1.28 4.15 2.14
N GLY A 90 -1.03 5.16 1.30
CA GLY A 90 0.04 5.15 0.31
C GLY A 90 1.43 4.85 0.87
N ASP A 91 1.69 5.15 2.14
CA ASP A 91 2.96 4.90 2.84
C ASP A 91 3.04 3.54 3.58
N LEU A 92 2.02 2.69 3.42
CA LEU A 92 1.94 1.37 4.04
C LEU A 92 2.28 0.27 3.03
N LYS A 93 2.90 -0.79 3.52
CA LYS A 93 3.08 -2.01 2.73
C LYS A 93 1.73 -2.75 2.68
N PRO A 94 1.39 -3.37 1.54
CA PRO A 94 0.22 -4.25 1.49
C PRO A 94 0.41 -5.36 2.54
N GLU A 95 -0.57 -5.52 3.43
CA GLU A 95 -0.61 -6.68 4.33
C GLU A 95 -1.18 -7.89 3.58
N GLU A 96 -0.61 -9.07 3.83
CA GLU A 96 -1.16 -10.33 3.32
C GLU A 96 -2.41 -10.68 4.12
N GLY A 97 -3.58 -10.23 3.64
CA GLY A 97 -4.87 -10.52 4.25
C GLY A 97 -5.29 -11.98 4.05
N ASN A 98 -5.97 -12.54 5.05
CA ASN A 98 -6.56 -13.89 4.94
C ASN A 98 -7.73 -13.89 3.96
N VAL A 99 -7.75 -14.87 3.05
CA VAL A 99 -8.86 -15.07 2.11
C VAL A 99 -10.09 -15.58 2.86
N PHE A 100 -11.21 -14.88 2.73
CA PHE A 100 -12.49 -15.33 3.28
C PHE A 100 -12.94 -16.62 2.59
N GLN A 101 -13.23 -17.66 3.38
CA GLN A 101 -13.77 -18.92 2.88
C GLN A 101 -15.29 -18.98 3.12
N ALA A 102 -16.05 -19.07 2.03
CA ALA A 102 -17.51 -19.13 2.09
C ALA A 102 -18.01 -20.50 2.61
N PRO A 103 -19.10 -20.53 3.40
CA PRO A 103 -19.73 -21.77 3.86
C PRO A 103 -20.47 -22.50 2.72
N LEU A 104 -20.31 -23.83 2.67
CA LEU A 104 -20.70 -24.69 1.55
C LEU A 104 -22.21 -24.87 1.30
N PHE A 105 -23.10 -24.45 2.22
CA PHE A 105 -24.53 -24.83 2.18
C PHE A 105 -25.52 -23.70 2.50
N ALA A 106 -25.14 -22.44 2.27
CA ALA A 106 -26.08 -21.33 2.41
C ALA A 106 -26.79 -21.05 1.07
N GLU A 107 -28.12 -20.96 1.09
CA GLU A 107 -28.87 -20.37 -0.02
C GLU A 107 -28.64 -18.85 0.01
N ILE A 108 -27.69 -18.38 -0.81
CA ILE A 108 -27.28 -16.98 -0.85
C ILE A 108 -27.94 -16.32 -2.07
N PRO A 109 -28.73 -15.25 -1.89
CA PRO A 109 -29.28 -14.47 -3.00
C PRO A 109 -28.14 -13.89 -3.87
N SER A 110 -28.40 -13.68 -5.15
CA SER A 110 -27.38 -13.22 -6.11
C SER A 110 -26.80 -11.83 -5.78
N SER A 111 -27.58 -10.93 -5.17
CA SER A 111 -27.09 -9.66 -4.65
C SER A 111 -27.99 -9.13 -3.52
N VAL A 112 -27.39 -8.48 -2.53
CA VAL A 112 -28.12 -7.77 -1.46
C VAL A 112 -27.36 -6.49 -1.11
N ASP A 113 -27.99 -5.33 -1.24
CA ASP A 113 -27.48 -4.08 -0.67
C ASP A 113 -28.17 -3.79 0.67
N TRP A 114 -27.41 -3.82 1.77
CA TRP A 114 -27.93 -3.56 3.11
C TRP A 114 -28.12 -2.06 3.41
N ARG A 115 -27.55 -1.17 2.59
CA ARG A 115 -27.74 0.28 2.70
C ARG A 115 -29.18 0.65 2.39
N GLU A 116 -29.76 0.04 1.36
CA GLU A 116 -31.18 0.21 0.99
C GLU A 116 -32.13 -0.26 2.10
N LYS A 117 -31.68 -1.22 2.92
CA LYS A 117 -32.46 -1.76 4.03
C LYS A 117 -32.32 -0.96 5.34
N GLY A 118 -31.50 0.09 5.36
CA GLY A 118 -31.30 0.94 6.53
C GLY A 118 -30.44 0.31 7.65
N TYR A 119 -29.70 -0.76 7.36
CA TYR A 119 -28.83 -1.43 8.33
C TYR A 119 -27.38 -0.92 8.33
N VAL A 120 -27.03 -0.01 7.41
CA VAL A 120 -25.66 0.52 7.25
C VAL A 120 -25.62 1.97 7.71
N THR A 121 -24.73 2.27 8.66
CA THR A 121 -24.46 3.64 9.10
C THR A 121 -23.59 4.38 8.08
N PRO A 122 -23.52 5.73 8.12
CA PRO A 122 -22.53 6.47 7.35
C PRO A 122 -21.11 5.92 7.53
N VAL A 123 -20.30 6.01 6.48
CA VAL A 123 -18.90 5.57 6.49
C VAL A 123 -18.15 6.33 7.58
N LYS A 124 -17.39 5.60 8.40
CA LYS A 124 -16.54 6.16 9.44
C LYS A 124 -15.09 6.00 9.04
N ASP A 125 -14.29 7.01 9.32
CA ASP A 125 -12.84 6.91 9.24
C ASP A 125 -12.32 6.23 10.52
N GLN A 126 -11.55 5.15 10.36
CA GLN A 126 -10.99 4.37 11.47
C GLN A 126 -9.56 4.81 11.83
N VAL A 127 -8.99 5.81 11.16
CA VAL A 127 -7.63 6.28 11.44
C VAL A 127 -7.50 6.68 12.93
N ARG A 128 -6.49 6.10 13.59
CA ARG A 128 -6.04 6.23 14.99
C ARG A 128 -6.92 7.15 15.87
N GLN A 129 -7.88 6.54 16.57
CA GLN A 129 -8.82 7.21 17.47
C GLN A 129 -8.24 7.47 18.87
N ASP A 130 -7.91 8.73 19.15
CA ASP A 130 -7.83 9.28 20.52
C ASP A 130 -9.02 10.21 20.81
N SER A 131 -10.23 9.89 20.34
CA SER A 131 -11.44 10.55 20.87
C SER A 131 -12.68 9.69 20.68
N ALA A 132 -13.09 9.06 21.78
CA ALA A 132 -14.34 8.33 21.88
C ALA A 132 -15.51 9.31 21.72
N THR A 133 -16.24 9.21 20.61
CA THR A 133 -17.60 9.77 20.50
C THR A 133 -18.60 8.62 20.46
N PRO A 134 -19.64 8.58 21.32
CA PRO A 134 -20.55 7.44 21.35
C PRO A 134 -21.42 7.43 20.09
N SER A 135 -21.55 6.26 19.47
CA SER A 135 -22.47 6.06 18.35
C SER A 135 -23.94 6.11 18.82
N PRO A 136 -24.87 6.69 18.03
CA PRO A 136 -26.29 6.72 18.38
C PRO A 136 -26.88 5.31 18.42
N LYS A 137 -27.56 4.98 19.53
CA LYS A 137 -28.23 3.69 19.72
C LYS A 137 -29.54 3.67 18.93
N VAL A 138 -29.55 3.03 17.76
CA VAL A 138 -30.80 2.67 17.08
C VAL A 138 -31.30 1.35 17.69
N LYS A 139 -32.51 1.36 18.25
CA LYS A 139 -33.15 0.15 18.80
C LYS A 139 -33.65 -0.73 17.64
N PRO A 140 -33.31 -2.04 17.61
CA PRO A 140 -33.83 -2.94 16.58
C PRO A 140 -35.34 -3.15 16.75
N LYS A 141 -36.08 -3.15 15.64
CA LYS A 141 -37.45 -3.70 15.59
C LYS A 141 -37.36 -5.19 15.23
N GLU A 142 -37.90 -6.05 16.11
CA GLU A 142 -38.19 -7.49 15.93
C GLU A 142 -37.00 -8.49 15.88
N PRO A 143 -37.20 -9.79 16.20
CA PRO A 143 -36.28 -10.53 17.05
C PRO A 143 -35.01 -11.04 16.34
N VAL A 144 -33.91 -10.68 16.98
CA VAL A 144 -32.50 -10.75 16.58
C VAL A 144 -31.97 -12.19 16.75
N SER A 145 -32.58 -13.21 16.13
CA SER A 145 -32.10 -14.60 16.27
C SER A 145 -31.02 -14.98 15.24
N LEU A 146 -31.02 -14.34 14.05
CA LEU A 146 -30.02 -14.56 13.00
C LEU A 146 -28.85 -13.56 13.03
N LEU A 147 -29.04 -12.42 13.70
CA LEU A 147 -28.08 -11.31 13.75
C LEU A 147 -26.87 -11.59 14.66
N TRP A 148 -26.97 -12.49 15.64
CA TRP A 148 -25.82 -12.86 16.47
C TRP A 148 -24.84 -13.81 15.78
N LYS A 149 -25.31 -14.68 14.86
CA LYS A 149 -24.41 -15.56 14.09
C LYS A 149 -23.59 -14.80 13.05
N LEU A 150 -24.13 -13.72 12.48
CA LEU A 150 -23.43 -12.87 11.50
C LEU A 150 -22.48 -11.85 12.13
N ARG A 151 -22.69 -11.48 13.40
CA ARG A 151 -21.84 -10.51 14.10
C ARG A 151 -20.40 -10.98 14.27
N ASN A 152 -20.17 -12.30 14.29
CA ASN A 152 -18.83 -12.90 14.32
C ASN A 152 -18.17 -13.06 12.94
N CYS A 153 -18.91 -12.89 11.83
CA CYS A 153 -18.33 -12.95 10.48
C CYS A 153 -17.90 -11.58 9.94
N ILE A 154 -18.56 -10.49 10.37
CA ILE A 154 -18.29 -9.14 9.85
C ILE A 154 -17.06 -8.50 10.53
N GLN A 155 -16.60 -9.06 11.65
CA GLN A 155 -15.45 -8.51 12.39
C GLN A 155 -14.09 -8.76 11.70
N PHE A 156 -14.08 -9.44 10.55
CA PHE A 156 -12.85 -9.84 9.84
C PHE A 156 -12.81 -9.50 8.34
N VAL A 157 -13.67 -8.60 7.86
CA VAL A 157 -13.63 -8.13 6.46
C VAL A 157 -13.55 -6.61 6.42
N MET A 158 -12.47 -6.06 6.99
CA MET A 158 -11.89 -4.79 6.58
C MET A 158 -10.42 -4.78 7.05
N PHE A 159 -9.56 -5.38 6.23
CA PHE A 159 -8.20 -4.91 5.97
C PHE A 159 -8.07 -4.78 4.46
#